data_AF-A0A961NUD3-F1
#
_entry.id   AF-A0A961NUD3-F1
#
_cell.length_a   1.000
_cell.length_b   1.000
_cell.length_c   1.000
_cell.angle_alpha   90.00
_cell.angle_beta   90.00
_cell.angle_gamma   90.00
#
_symmetry.space_group_name_H-M   'P 1'
#
loop_
_entity.id
_entity.type
_entity.pdbx_description
1 polymer ?
#
loop_
_entity_poly.entity_id
_entity_poly.type
_entity_poly.pdbx_seq_one_letter_code
_entity_poly.pdbx_strand_id
1 'polypeptide(L)'
;MTDDLRPLQDLTRILLDAELAKLQQLTEDTQTKQAALDKLGAALALRASQVKQADVADDLAFCTGQDARWQAWTAAAKGQLRREAAESAARREAQRQKAQFAFGRVEALEGIRQLEAEERKLRAARRLHADPDGPGTAG
;
A
#
# COMPACT_ATOMS: atom_id res chain seq x y z
N MET A 1 -20.60 5.07 31.26
CA MET A 1 -20.44 3.89 30.40
C MET A 1 -19.59 4.30 29.20
N THR A 2 -18.27 4.21 29.34
CA THR A 2 -17.36 4.07 28.20
C THR A 2 -16.49 2.88 28.59
N ASP A 3 -17.01 1.71 28.25
CA ASP A 3 -16.23 0.48 28.31
C ASP A 3 -14.95 0.70 27.49
N ASP A 4 -13.85 0.27 28.09
CA ASP A 4 -12.47 0.46 27.65
C ASP A 4 -12.30 0.65 26.13
N LEU A 5 -11.84 1.83 25.68
CA LEU A 5 -11.56 2.09 24.26
C LEU A 5 -10.28 1.38 23.77
N ARG A 6 -9.50 0.72 24.66
CA ARG A 6 -8.28 -0.03 24.29
C ARG A 6 -8.50 -1.09 23.22
N PRO A 7 -9.46 -2.03 23.35
CA PRO A 7 -9.65 -3.07 22.35
C PRO A 7 -10.05 -2.51 20.99
N LEU A 8 -10.83 -1.43 20.95
CA LEU A 8 -11.21 -0.77 19.71
C LEU A 8 -10.01 -0.11 19.03
N GLN A 9 -9.15 0.57 19.80
CA GLN A 9 -7.93 1.16 19.28
C GLN A 9 -6.98 0.10 18.72
N ASP A 10 -6.76 -0.99 19.47
CA ASP A 10 -5.90 -2.09 19.05
C ASP A 10 -6.42 -2.72 17.76
N LEU A 11 -7.74 -2.95 17.67
CA LEU A 11 -8.37 -3.46 16.45
C LEU A 11 -8.19 -2.50 15.27
N THR A 12 -8.40 -1.20 15.46
CA THR A 12 -8.21 -0.22 14.36
C THR A 12 -6.76 -0.13 13.90
N ARG A 13 -5.80 -0.31 14.81
CA ARG A 13 -4.37 -0.33 14.49
C ARG A 13 -4.01 -1.57 13.68
N ILE A 14 -4.49 -2.75 14.10
CA ILE A 14 -4.33 -4.00 13.36
C ILE A 14 -4.93 -3.88 11.96
N LEU A 15 -6.11 -3.26 11.83
CA LEU A 15 -6.72 -3.01 10.53
C LEU A 15 -5.86 -2.09 9.67
N LEU A 16 -5.35 -0.98 10.22
CA LEU A 16 -4.43 -0.10 9.50
C LEU A 16 -3.19 -0.87 9.01
N ASP A 17 -2.55 -1.64 9.88
CA ASP A 17 -1.37 -2.44 9.53
C ASP A 17 -1.69 -3.45 8.41
N ALA A 18 -2.85 -4.11 8.48
CA ALA A 18 -3.30 -5.02 7.42
C ALA A 18 -3.54 -4.29 6.09
N GLU A 19 -4.11 -3.09 6.11
CA GLU A 19 -4.34 -2.30 4.90
C GLU A 19 -3.02 -1.77 4.30
N LEU A 20 -2.04 -1.42 5.13
CA LEU A 20 -0.68 -1.04 4.71
C LEU A 20 0.10 -2.22 4.12
N ALA A 21 0.01 -3.40 4.73
CA ALA A 21 0.63 -4.61 4.21
C ALA A 21 0.11 -4.96 2.80
N LYS A 22 -1.21 -4.84 2.58
CA LYS A 22 -1.82 -5.01 1.26
C LYS A 22 -1.32 -3.97 0.24
N LEU A 23 -1.13 -2.71 0.66
CA LEU A 23 -0.55 -1.68 -0.21
C LEU A 23 0.86 -2.04 -0.66
N GLN A 24 1.68 -2.53 0.27
CA GLN A 24 3.03 -2.97 -0.02
C GLN A 24 3.02 -4.12 -1.03
N GLN A 25 2.20 -5.16 -0.82
CA GLN A 25 2.05 -6.27 -1.76
C GLN A 25 1.66 -5.80 -3.17
N LEU A 26 0.68 -4.88 -3.29
CA LEU A 26 0.26 -4.33 -4.58
C LEU A 26 1.37 -3.49 -5.25
N THR A 27 2.23 -2.86 -4.45
CA THR A 27 3.38 -2.09 -4.94
C THR A 27 4.46 -3.02 -5.50
N GLU A 28 4.82 -4.07 -4.75
CA GLU A 28 5.78 -5.11 -5.19
C GLU A 28 5.30 -5.82 -6.46
N ASP A 29 3.99 -6.11 -6.54
CA ASP A 29 3.37 -6.72 -7.71
C ASP A 29 3.43 -5.81 -8.94
N THR A 30 3.18 -4.50 -8.78
CA THR A 30 3.32 -3.51 -9.85
C THR A 30 4.77 -3.40 -10.33
N GLN A 31 5.73 -3.36 -9.39
CA GLN A 31 7.16 -3.30 -9.72
C GLN A 31 7.62 -4.55 -10.47
N THR A 32 7.13 -5.73 -10.06
CA THR A 32 7.44 -7.00 -10.73
C THR A 32 6.96 -7.01 -12.18
N LYS A 33 5.72 -6.55 -12.42
CA LYS A 33 5.17 -6.44 -13.78
C LYS A 33 5.92 -5.42 -14.63
N GLN A 34 6.32 -4.28 -14.05
CA GLN A 34 7.12 -3.29 -14.75
C GLN A 34 8.50 -3.84 -15.13
N ALA A 35 9.17 -4.53 -14.21
CA ALA A 35 10.45 -5.18 -14.49
C ALA A 35 10.33 -6.24 -15.61
N ALA A 36 9.21 -6.96 -15.68
CA ALA A 36 8.94 -7.90 -16.76
C ALA A 36 8.75 -7.19 -18.12
N LEU A 37 8.04 -6.06 -18.15
CA LEU A 37 7.90 -5.23 -19.35
C LEU A 37 9.25 -4.69 -19.83
N ASP A 38 10.09 -4.23 -18.91
CA ASP A 38 11.42 -3.70 -19.22
C ASP A 38 12.33 -4.80 -19.78
N LYS A 39 12.30 -6.01 -19.20
CA LYS A 39 13.02 -7.18 -19.73
C LYS A 39 12.59 -7.54 -21.15
N LEU A 40 11.28 -7.55 -21.44
CA LEU A 40 10.77 -7.77 -22.81
C LEU A 40 11.18 -6.65 -23.76
N GLY A 41 11.22 -5.40 -23.28
CA GLY A 41 11.74 -4.25 -24.02
C GLY A 41 13.21 -4.42 -24.40
N ALA A 42 14.04 -4.78 -23.43
CA ALA A 42 15.47 -5.02 -23.63
C ALA A 42 15.73 -6.19 -24.59
N ALA A 43 14.99 -7.30 -24.46
CA ALA A 43 15.11 -8.44 -25.36
C ALA A 43 14.79 -8.07 -26.82
N LEU A 44 13.74 -7.28 -27.05
CA LEU A 44 13.40 -6.76 -28.39
C LEU A 44 14.48 -5.84 -28.94
N ALA A 45 15.00 -4.92 -28.12
CA ALA A 45 16.07 -4.01 -28.54
C ALA A 45 17.35 -4.77 -28.89
N LEU A 46 17.70 -5.77 -28.09
CA LEU A 46 18.84 -6.65 -28.33
C LEU A 46 18.65 -7.41 -29.66
N ARG A 47 17.51 -8.05 -29.88
CA ARG A 47 17.25 -8.77 -31.13
C ARG A 47 17.29 -7.83 -32.34
N ALA A 48 16.71 -6.65 -32.23
CA ALA A 48 16.75 -5.65 -33.30
C ALA A 48 18.19 -5.19 -33.61
N SER A 49 19.08 -5.14 -32.62
CA SER A 49 20.50 -4.86 -32.85
C SER A 49 21.23 -6.01 -33.54
N GLN A 50 20.93 -7.26 -33.17
CA GLN A 50 21.53 -8.46 -33.77
C GLN A 50 21.14 -8.58 -35.25
N VAL A 51 19.86 -8.38 -35.58
CA VAL A 51 19.39 -8.44 -36.98
C VAL A 51 20.03 -7.36 -37.86
N LYS A 52 20.36 -6.19 -37.31
CA LYS A 52 21.06 -5.12 -38.06
C LYS A 52 22.53 -5.44 -38.35
N GLN A 53 23.15 -6.28 -37.53
CA GLN A 53 24.57 -6.61 -37.62
C GLN A 53 24.84 -7.94 -38.33
N ALA A 54 23.85 -8.83 -38.35
CA ALA A 54 23.95 -10.14 -38.99
C ALA A 54 23.81 -10.03 -40.51
N ASP A 55 24.49 -10.93 -41.23
CA ASP A 55 24.09 -11.24 -42.60
C ASP A 55 22.73 -11.95 -42.54
N VAL A 56 21.75 -11.41 -43.26
CA VAL A 56 20.37 -11.90 -43.27
C VAL A 56 20.31 -13.35 -43.75
N ALA A 57 21.25 -13.78 -44.60
CA ALA A 57 21.32 -15.16 -45.09
C ALA A 57 21.74 -16.17 -44.01
N ASP A 58 22.47 -15.73 -42.99
CA ASP A 58 22.98 -16.59 -41.91
C ASP A 58 22.07 -16.61 -40.67
N ASP A 59 21.10 -15.67 -40.60
CA ASP A 59 20.14 -15.62 -39.50
C ASP A 59 18.95 -16.57 -39.76
N LEU A 60 19.12 -17.81 -39.31
CA LEU A 60 18.09 -18.85 -39.44
C LEU A 60 16.74 -18.45 -38.83
N ALA A 61 16.72 -17.74 -37.71
CA ALA A 61 15.48 -17.34 -37.04
C ALA A 61 14.70 -16.31 -37.87
N PHE A 62 15.41 -15.42 -38.57
CA PHE A 62 14.83 -14.51 -39.54
C PHE A 62 14.34 -15.26 -40.78
N CYS A 63 15.19 -16.08 -41.42
CA CYS A 63 14.85 -16.83 -42.63
C CYS A 63 13.66 -17.78 -42.47
N THR A 64 13.50 -18.36 -41.28
CA THR A 64 12.40 -19.29 -40.97
C THR A 64 11.15 -18.62 -40.43
N GLY A 65 11.14 -17.28 -40.33
CA GLY A 65 9.99 -16.50 -39.82
C GLY A 65 9.71 -16.67 -38.33
N GLN A 66 10.63 -17.28 -37.57
CA GLN A 66 10.49 -17.43 -36.12
C GLN A 66 10.56 -16.09 -35.40
N ASP A 67 11.31 -15.13 -35.95
CA ASP A 67 11.32 -13.75 -35.46
C ASP A 67 9.93 -13.12 -35.48
N ALA A 68 9.17 -13.28 -36.57
CA ALA A 68 7.83 -12.73 -36.66
C ALA A 68 6.89 -13.36 -35.62
N ARG A 69 6.99 -14.67 -35.40
CA ARG A 69 6.24 -15.39 -34.36
C ARG A 69 6.59 -14.91 -32.95
N TRP A 70 7.88 -14.77 -32.68
CA TRP A 70 8.37 -14.29 -31.38
C TRP A 70 7.98 -12.83 -31.12
N GLN A 71 8.03 -11.96 -32.14
CA GLN A 71 7.56 -10.58 -32.04
C GLN A 71 6.05 -10.51 -31.76
N ALA A 72 5.24 -11.31 -32.46
CA ALA A 72 3.80 -11.39 -32.23
C ALA A 72 3.48 -11.87 -30.80
N TRP A 73 4.16 -12.91 -30.33
CA TRP A 73 4.05 -13.36 -28.95
C TRP A 73 4.45 -12.26 -27.96
N THR A 74 5.56 -11.56 -28.21
CA THR A 74 6.04 -10.48 -27.33
C THR A 74 5.03 -9.32 -27.28
N ALA A 75 4.39 -8.97 -28.39
CA ALA A 75 3.35 -7.96 -28.44
C ALA A 75 2.13 -8.36 -27.59
N ALA A 76 1.67 -9.61 -27.70
CA ALA A 76 0.60 -10.15 -26.87
C ALA A 76 0.96 -10.17 -25.38
N ALA A 77 2.18 -10.62 -25.04
CA ALA A 77 2.69 -10.64 -23.67
C ALA A 77 2.78 -9.23 -23.07
N LYS A 78 3.28 -8.24 -23.81
CA LYS A 78 3.27 -6.83 -23.40
C LYS A 78 1.85 -6.30 -23.18
N GLY A 79 0.93 -6.63 -24.08
CA GLY A 79 -0.48 -6.25 -23.96
C GLY A 79 -1.15 -6.84 -22.71
N GLN A 80 -0.82 -8.09 -22.38
CA GLN A 80 -1.28 -8.74 -21.14
C GLN A 80 -0.68 -8.07 -19.90
N LEU A 81 0.64 -7.94 -19.82
CA LEU A 81 1.32 -7.32 -18.67
C LEU A 81 0.86 -5.88 -18.41
N ARG A 82 0.60 -5.09 -19.46
CA ARG A 82 0.06 -3.73 -19.33
C ARG A 82 -1.34 -3.71 -18.72
N ARG A 83 -2.21 -4.64 -19.13
CA ARG A 83 -3.56 -4.79 -18.55
C ARG A 83 -3.47 -5.16 -17.09
N GLU A 84 -2.67 -6.17 -16.76
CA GLU A 84 -2.48 -6.61 -15.38
C GLU A 84 -1.84 -5.51 -14.50
N ALA A 85 -0.92 -4.72 -15.05
CA ALA A 85 -0.33 -3.57 -14.35
C ALA A 85 -1.36 -2.47 -14.09
N ALA A 86 -2.23 -2.17 -15.07
CA ALA A 86 -3.32 -1.21 -14.90
C ALA A 86 -4.34 -1.69 -13.84
N GLU A 87 -4.69 -2.98 -13.84
CA GLU A 87 -5.54 -3.58 -12.80
C GLU A 87 -4.90 -3.49 -11.41
N SER A 88 -3.59 -3.78 -11.31
CA SER A 88 -2.84 -3.68 -10.05
C SER A 88 -2.81 -2.23 -9.53
N ALA A 89 -2.62 -1.26 -10.43
CA ALA A 89 -2.67 0.16 -10.10
C ALA A 89 -4.06 0.61 -9.60
N ALA A 90 -5.14 0.14 -10.24
CA ALA A 90 -6.51 0.43 -9.81
C ALA A 90 -6.79 -0.17 -8.42
N ARG A 91 -6.36 -1.42 -8.18
CA ARG A 91 -6.46 -2.06 -6.86
C ARG A 91 -5.65 -1.30 -5.81
N ARG A 92 -4.46 -0.83 -6.14
CA ARG A 92 -3.61 -0.04 -5.24
C ARG A 92 -4.30 1.26 -4.83
N GLU A 93 -4.93 1.96 -5.77
CA GLU A 93 -5.66 3.20 -5.44
C GLU A 93 -6.87 2.93 -4.55
N ALA A 94 -7.66 1.90 -4.84
CA ALA A 94 -8.78 1.51 -3.97
C ALA A 94 -8.28 1.13 -2.56
N GLN A 95 -7.14 0.44 -2.48
CA GLN A 95 -6.52 0.05 -1.22
C GLN A 95 -5.96 1.27 -0.46
N ARG A 96 -5.44 2.29 -1.17
CA ARG A 96 -4.96 3.54 -0.58
C ARG A 96 -6.09 4.29 0.13
N GLN A 97 -7.27 4.32 -0.47
CA GLN A 97 -8.45 4.94 0.13
C GLN A 97 -8.87 4.21 1.43
N LYS A 98 -8.82 2.87 1.44
CA LYS A 98 -9.09 2.09 2.66
C LYS A 98 -8.07 2.36 3.76
N ALA A 99 -6.79 2.41 3.42
CA ALA A 99 -5.73 2.74 4.37
C ALA A 99 -5.90 4.16 4.93
N GLN A 100 -6.24 5.14 4.09
CA GLN A 100 -6.52 6.52 4.52
C GLN A 100 -7.69 6.58 5.51
N PHE A 101 -8.75 5.80 5.26
CA PHE A 101 -9.89 5.74 6.16
C PHE A 101 -9.55 5.03 7.49
N ALA A 102 -8.79 3.93 7.44
CA ALA A 102 -8.30 3.26 8.64
C ALA A 102 -7.40 4.18 9.48
N PHE A 103 -6.54 4.95 8.83
CA PHE A 103 -5.69 5.96 9.47
C PHE A 103 -6.52 7.03 10.18
N GLY A 104 -7.50 7.63 9.50
CA GLY A 104 -8.38 8.63 10.13
C GLY A 104 -9.18 8.08 11.32
N ARG A 105 -9.54 6.78 11.31
CA ARG A 105 -10.17 6.12 12.47
C ARG A 105 -9.23 6.01 13.67
N VAL A 106 -7.96 5.69 13.43
CA VAL A 106 -6.93 5.64 14.48
C VAL A 106 -6.75 7.03 15.08
N GLU A 107 -6.59 8.06 14.24
CA GLU A 107 -6.45 9.46 14.71
C GLU A 107 -7.67 9.94 15.51
N ALA A 108 -8.89 9.60 15.06
CA ALA A 108 -10.11 9.97 15.78
C ALA A 108 -10.17 9.34 17.18
N LEU A 109 -9.78 8.06 17.31
CA LEU A 109 -9.74 7.37 18.62
C LEU A 109 -8.65 7.94 19.53
N GLU A 110 -7.51 8.33 18.97
CA GLU A 110 -6.45 9.02 19.72
C GLU A 110 -6.92 10.39 20.23
N GLY A 111 -7.61 11.16 19.40
CA GLY A 111 -8.21 12.44 19.78
C GLY A 111 -9.23 12.30 20.90
N ILE A 112 -10.15 11.34 20.81
CA ILE A 112 -11.14 11.06 21.86
C ILE A 112 -10.43 10.73 23.18
N ARG A 113 -9.37 9.93 23.15
CA ARG A 113 -8.60 9.60 24.36
C ARG A 113 -7.91 10.78 24.99
N GLN A 114 -7.35 11.68 24.18
CA GLN A 114 -6.71 12.89 24.69
C GLN A 114 -7.75 13.75 25.42
N LEU A 115 -8.93 13.94 24.82
CA LEU A 115 -10.04 14.66 25.45
C LEU A 115 -10.50 13.99 26.77
N GLU A 116 -10.67 12.67 26.79
CA GLU A 116 -11.01 11.93 28.02
C GLU A 116 -9.93 12.06 29.12
N ALA A 117 -8.66 12.13 28.74
CA ALA A 117 -7.56 12.31 29.69
C ALA A 117 -7.54 13.73 30.25
N GLU A 118 -7.79 14.74 29.41
CA GLU A 118 -7.92 16.14 29.82
C GLU A 118 -9.12 16.36 30.74
N GLU A 119 -10.28 15.82 30.40
CA GLU A 119 -11.47 15.88 31.25
C GLU A 119 -11.22 15.22 32.61
N ARG A 120 -10.54 14.07 32.65
CA ARG A 120 -10.18 13.40 33.90
C ARG A 120 -9.26 14.28 34.76
N LYS A 121 -8.25 14.92 34.15
CA LYS A 121 -7.36 15.86 34.84
C LYS A 121 -8.13 17.06 35.40
N LEU A 122 -9.01 17.67 34.60
CA LEU A 122 -9.84 18.80 35.02
C LEU A 122 -10.81 18.42 36.15
N ARG A 123 -11.45 17.25 36.08
CA ARG A 123 -12.31 16.74 37.15
C ARG A 123 -11.52 16.46 38.43
N ALA A 124 -10.32 15.89 38.32
CA ALA A 124 -9.44 15.66 39.47
C ALA A 124 -9.00 16.99 40.13
N ALA A 125 -8.60 17.98 39.32
CA ALA A 125 -8.24 19.31 39.82
C ALA A 125 -9.42 20.02 40.49
N ARG A 126 -10.63 19.92 39.91
CA ARG A 126 -11.86 20.46 40.52
C ARG A 126 -12.20 19.80 41.85
N ARG A 127 -12.02 18.48 41.98
CA ARG A 127 -12.20 17.77 43.26
C ARG A 127 -11.21 18.25 44.32
N LEU A 128 -9.95 18.48 43.94
CA LEU A 128 -8.92 19.00 44.84
C LEU A 128 -9.24 20.43 45.35
N HIS A 129 -9.85 21.27 44.50
CA HIS A 129 -10.23 22.64 44.87
C HIS A 129 -11.61 22.78 45.52
N ALA A 130 -12.51 21.82 45.32
CA ALA A 130 -13.83 21.81 45.95
C ALA A 130 -13.81 21.32 47.41
N ASP A 131 -12.66 20.87 47.91
CA ASP A 131 -12.45 20.41 49.28
C ASP A 131 -11.36 21.24 50.00
N PRO A 132 -11.58 22.54 50.26
CA PRO A 132 -10.65 23.35 51.04
C PRO A 132 -10.66 23.00 52.54
N ASP A 133 -11.70 22.32 53.01
CA ASP A 133 -11.94 21.94 54.43
C ASP A 133 -12.26 20.43 54.57
N GLY A 134 -11.36 19.55 54.12
CA GLY A 134 -11.34 18.15 54.58
C GLY A 134 -10.96 18.10 56.07
N PRO A 135 -11.52 17.17 56.87
CA PRO A 135 -11.84 17.37 58.28
C PRO A 135 -10.61 17.79 59.09
N GLY A 136 -10.73 18.97 59.70
CA GLY A 136 -9.82 19.42 60.73
C GLY A 136 -9.64 18.33 61.78
N THR A 137 -8.43 17.80 61.85
CA THR A 137 -7.87 17.22 63.07
C THR A 137 -7.90 18.29 64.15
N ALA A 138 -8.94 18.30 64.96
CA ALA A 138 -8.99 19.02 66.22
C ALA A 138 -9.90 18.25 67.19
N GLY A 139 -9.31 17.69 68.25
CA GLY A 139 -10.00 17.05 69.38
C GLY A 139 -9.48 15.67 69.70
#